data_AF-A0A8T5RYG2-F1
#
_entry.id   AF-A0A8T5RYG2-F1
#
_cell.length_a   1.000
_cell.length_b   1.000
_cell.length_c   1.000
_cell.angle_alpha   90.00
_cell.angle_beta   90.00
_cell.angle_gamma   90.00
#
_symmetry.space_group_name_H-M   'P 1'
#
loop_
_entity.id
_entity.type
_entity.pdbx_description
1 polymer ?
#
loop_
_entity_poly.entity_id
_entity_poly.type
_entity_poly.pdbx_seq_one_letter_code
_entity_poly.pdbx_strand_id
1 'polypeptide(L)'
;MEIIKDRFLIFHKGVEFKVEDILKGKFSGRTIAYGDIISVLIKLDSESLNILTEGKHSFKIESDLVSNLIISFELDETNMNLKFDPKNT
;
A
#
# COMPACT_ATOMS: atom_id res chain seq x y z
N MET A 1 -7.80 -12.55 -9.10
CA MET A 1 -7.87 -11.08 -9.05
C MET A 1 -8.65 -10.54 -7.84
N GLU A 2 -9.66 -11.25 -7.31
CA GLU A 2 -10.36 -10.86 -6.05
C GLU A 2 -9.44 -10.74 -4.83
N ILE A 3 -8.38 -11.55 -4.79
CA ILE A 3 -7.47 -11.66 -3.65
C ILE A 3 -6.70 -10.36 -3.33
N ILE A 4 -6.41 -9.50 -4.31
CA ILE A 4 -5.61 -8.29 -4.08
C ILE A 4 -6.42 -7.19 -3.37
N LYS A 5 -7.74 -7.12 -3.58
CA LYS A 5 -8.58 -6.03 -3.04
C LYS A 5 -8.63 -6.00 -1.52
N ASP A 6 -8.59 -7.18 -0.90
CA ASP A 6 -8.59 -7.34 0.56
C ASP A 6 -7.18 -7.35 1.17
N ARG A 7 -6.14 -7.30 0.32
CA ARG A 7 -4.75 -7.32 0.75
C ARG A 7 -4.16 -5.94 0.94
N PHE A 8 -4.70 -4.90 0.30
CA PHE A 8 -4.14 -3.56 0.40
C PHE A 8 -5.07 -2.63 1.19
N LEU A 9 -4.49 -1.94 2.15
CA LEU A 9 -5.09 -0.87 2.92
C LEU A 9 -4.20 0.36 2.77
N ILE A 10 -4.78 1.51 2.48
CA ILE A 10 -4.06 2.76 2.36
C ILE A 10 -4.49 3.69 3.48
N PHE A 11 -3.55 4.33 4.14
CA PHE A 11 -3.78 5.34 5.16
C PHE A 11 -3.23 6.69 4.70
N HIS A 12 -4.04 7.74 4.83
CA HIS A 12 -3.63 9.12 4.60
C HIS A 12 -4.29 10.03 5.63
N LYS A 13 -3.49 10.72 6.45
CA LYS A 13 -3.98 11.61 7.53
C LYS A 13 -4.91 10.88 8.50
N GLY A 14 -4.52 9.67 8.91
CA GLY A 14 -5.29 8.80 9.80
C GLY A 14 -6.60 8.23 9.22
N VAL A 15 -6.89 8.43 7.93
CA VAL A 15 -8.08 7.85 7.26
C VAL A 15 -7.70 6.61 6.47
N GLU A 16 -8.43 5.52 6.68
CA GLU A 16 -8.27 4.24 5.98
C GLU A 16 -9.05 4.23 4.64
N PHE A 17 -8.41 3.70 3.60
CA PHE A 17 -8.97 3.47 2.27
C PHE A 17 -8.70 2.04 1.83
N LYS A 18 -9.74 1.34 1.38
CA LYS A 18 -9.58 0.05 0.70
C LYS A 18 -9.28 0.27 -0.77
N VAL A 19 -8.74 -0.75 -1.45
CA VAL A 19 -8.54 -0.73 -2.91
C VAL A 19 -9.81 -0.34 -3.65
N GLU A 20 -10.97 -0.80 -3.20
CA GLU A 20 -12.24 -0.43 -3.82
C GLU A 20 -12.56 1.06 -3.72
N ASP A 21 -12.20 1.72 -2.62
CA ASP A 21 -12.42 3.15 -2.46
C ASP A 21 -11.56 3.94 -3.46
N ILE A 22 -10.35 3.45 -3.74
CA ILE A 22 -9.46 4.01 -4.76
C ILE A 22 -10.05 3.80 -6.15
N LEU A 23 -10.46 2.56 -6.47
CA LEU A 23 -11.06 2.21 -7.76
C LEU A 23 -12.37 2.97 -8.03
N LYS A 24 -13.13 3.29 -6.98
CA LYS A 24 -14.35 4.10 -7.04
C LYS A 24 -14.07 5.62 -7.05
N GLY A 25 -12.80 6.05 -7.05
CA GLY A 25 -12.42 7.46 -7.12
C GLY A 25 -12.60 8.25 -5.82
N LYS A 26 -12.80 7.60 -4.67
CA LYS A 26 -12.86 8.34 -3.39
C LYS A 26 -11.50 8.92 -3.00
N PHE A 27 -10.41 8.25 -3.38
CA PHE A 27 -9.06 8.74 -3.14
C PHE A 27 -8.68 9.91 -4.08
N SER A 28 -9.19 9.95 -5.31
CA SER A 28 -8.86 11.01 -6.28
C SER A 28 -9.38 12.39 -5.91
N GLY A 29 -10.34 12.48 -4.98
CA GLY A 29 -10.81 13.76 -4.42
C GLY A 29 -9.90 14.35 -3.34
N ARG A 30 -8.80 13.66 -2.97
CA ARG A 30 -7.89 14.11 -1.92
C ARG A 30 -6.67 14.80 -2.49
N THR A 31 -6.38 15.99 -1.95
CA THR A 31 -5.12 16.68 -2.18
C THR A 31 -4.03 16.04 -1.32
N ILE A 32 -3.01 15.48 -1.97
CA ILE A 32 -1.77 15.03 -1.34
C ILE A 32 -0.83 16.23 -1.37
N ALA A 33 -0.60 16.85 -0.22
CA ALA A 33 0.29 18.00 -0.11
C ALA A 33 1.75 17.55 0.05
N TYR A 34 2.68 18.47 -0.22
CA TYR A 34 4.09 18.23 0.08
C TYR A 34 4.29 17.99 1.57
N GLY A 35 4.94 16.89 1.92
CA GLY A 35 5.15 16.46 3.31
C GLY A 35 4.05 15.55 3.87
N ASP A 36 2.97 15.30 3.13
CA ASP A 36 1.99 14.28 3.53
C ASP A 36 2.62 12.89 3.46
N ILE A 37 2.30 12.04 4.44
CA ILE A 37 2.68 10.64 4.46
C ILE A 37 1.49 9.82 3.94
N ILE A 38 1.77 8.85 3.08
CA ILE A 38 0.80 7.82 2.69
C ILE A 38 1.39 6.50 3.11
N SER A 39 0.69 5.80 4.00
CA SER A 39 1.08 4.46 4.42
C SER A 39 0.27 3.42 3.65
N VAL A 40 0.94 2.40 3.15
CA VAL A 40 0.29 1.27 2.46
C VAL A 40 0.53 0.02 3.28
N LEU A 41 -0.53 -0.55 3.82
CA LEU A 41 -0.53 -1.85 4.48
C LEU A 41 -0.86 -2.94 3.49
N ILE A 42 0.01 -3.95 3.42
CA ILE A 42 -0.17 -5.11 2.57
C ILE A 42 -0.32 -6.33 3.46
N LYS A 43 -1.53 -6.86 3.54
CA LYS A 43 -1.82 -8.14 4.19
C LYS A 43 -1.38 -9.25 3.24
N LEU A 44 -0.39 -10.02 3.66
CA LEU A 44 0.16 -11.12 2.88
C LEU A 44 -0.26 -12.44 3.53
N ASP A 45 -0.50 -13.45 2.70
CA ASP A 45 -0.56 -14.83 3.21
C ASP A 45 0.85 -15.32 3.56
N SER A 46 0.94 -16.40 4.32
CA SER A 46 2.23 -16.93 4.80
C SER A 46 3.17 -17.30 3.66
N GLU A 47 2.65 -17.73 2.51
CA GLU A 47 3.45 -18.06 1.33
C GLU A 47 4.06 -16.80 0.69
N SER A 48 3.27 -15.73 0.55
CA SER A 48 3.69 -14.42 0.05
C SER A 48 4.61 -13.69 1.03
N LEU A 49 4.49 -13.97 2.33
CA LEU A 49 5.41 -13.43 3.33
C LEU A 49 6.79 -14.06 3.20
N ASN A 50 6.86 -15.34 2.88
CA ASN A 50 8.12 -16.08 2.72
C ASN A 50 8.96 -15.59 1.52
N ILE A 51 8.33 -14.99 0.51
CA ILE A 51 9.04 -14.39 -0.64
C ILE A 51 9.53 -12.96 -0.36
N LEU A 52 8.97 -12.29 0.65
CA LEU A 52 9.42 -10.96 1.07
C LEU A 52 10.60 -11.08 2.03
N THR A 53 11.74 -11.41 1.46
CA THR A 53 13.04 -11.37 2.13
C THR A 53 13.72 -10.02 1.92
N GLU A 54 14.86 -9.82 2.58
CA GLU A 54 15.76 -8.71 2.28
C GLU A 54 16.03 -8.61 0.76
N GLY A 55 15.97 -7.39 0.23
CA GLY A 55 16.11 -7.11 -1.19
C GLY A 55 15.05 -6.16 -1.75
N LYS A 56 15.10 -5.95 -3.08
CA LYS A 56 14.25 -5.01 -3.80
C LYS A 56 13.01 -5.69 -4.36
N HIS A 57 11.86 -5.07 -4.12
CA HIS A 57 10.53 -5.57 -4.48
C HIS A 57 9.74 -4.51 -5.23
N SER A 58 8.78 -4.96 -6.05
CA SER A 58 7.83 -4.05 -6.70
C SER A 58 6.45 -4.68 -6.84
N PHE A 59 5.41 -3.90 -6.57
CA PHE A 59 4.03 -4.22 -6.88
C PHE A 59 3.52 -3.28 -7.95
N LYS A 60 2.91 -3.84 -8.99
CA LYS A 60 2.21 -3.07 -10.02
C LYS A 60 0.71 -3.32 -9.89
N ILE A 61 -0.02 -2.25 -9.64
CA ILE A 61 -1.49 -2.25 -9.64
C ILE A 61 -1.92 -1.59 -10.96
N GLU A 62 -2.48 -2.42 -11.84
CA GLU A 62 -2.99 -1.98 -13.13
C GLU A 62 -4.48 -1.63 -13.03
N SER A 63 -4.88 -0.53 -13.65
CA SER A 63 -6.26 -0.08 -13.73
C SER A 63 -6.53 0.56 -15.08
N ASP A 64 -7.66 0.24 -15.68
CA ASP A 64 -8.10 0.87 -16.93
C ASP A 64 -8.67 2.28 -16.71
N LEU A 65 -8.94 2.65 -15.46
CA LEU A 65 -9.62 3.90 -15.08
C LEU A 65 -8.69 4.98 -14.52
N VAL A 66 -7.50 4.61 -14.06
CA VAL A 66 -6.49 5.53 -13.48
C VAL A 66 -5.10 5.13 -13.92
N SER A 67 -4.13 6.05 -13.81
CA SER A 67 -2.72 5.72 -14.05
C SER A 67 -2.27 4.52 -13.21
N ASN A 68 -1.49 3.63 -13.82
CA ASN A 68 -0.90 2.48 -13.14
C ASN A 68 -0.14 2.92 -11.88
N LEU A 69 -0.42 2.28 -10.75
CA LEU A 69 0.30 2.52 -9.49
C LEU A 69 1.41 1.48 -9.36
N ILE A 70 2.66 1.93 -9.42
CA ILE A 70 3.83 1.08 -9.17
C ILE A 70 4.40 1.47 -7.80
N ILE A 71 4.48 0.48 -6.91
CA ILE A 71 5.06 0.63 -5.58
C ILE A 71 6.35 -0.19 -5.57
N SER A 72 7.49 0.48 -5.53
CA SER A 72 8.81 -0.15 -5.42
C SER A 72 9.39 0.14 -4.05
N PHE A 73 9.92 -0.88 -3.37
CA PHE A 73 10.46 -0.78 -2.02
C PHE A 73 11.62 -1.75 -1.82
N GLU A 74 12.45 -1.48 -0.82
CA GLU A 74 13.59 -2.31 -0.46
C GLU A 74 13.44 -2.74 1.01
N LEU A 75 13.58 -4.03 1.26
CA LEU A 75 13.56 -4.59 2.60
C LEU A 75 14.98 -4.84 3.07
N ASP A 76 15.27 -4.44 4.30
CA ASP A 76 16.54 -4.67 5.00
C ASP A 76 16.30 -4.89 6.51
N GLU A 77 17.37 -5.19 7.25
CA GLU A 77 17.29 -5.44 8.70
C GLU A 77 16.68 -4.29 9.50
N THR A 78 16.70 -3.05 9.00
CA THR A 78 16.21 -1.85 9.69
C THR A 78 14.72 -1.61 9.49
N ASN A 79 14.13 -2.19 8.44
CA ASN A 79 12.75 -1.93 8.03
C ASN A 79 11.85 -3.19 7.98
N MET A 80 12.42 -4.37 8.22
CA MET A 80 11.67 -5.61 8.42
C MET A 80 11.05 -5.69 9.82
N ASN A 81 9.91 -6.38 9.93
CA ASN A 81 9.22 -6.69 11.21
C ASN A 81 8.79 -5.46 12.04
N LEU A 82 8.64 -4.29 11.41
CA LEU A 82 8.15 -3.10 12.07
C LEU A 82 6.67 -3.25 12.49
N LYS A 83 6.34 -2.77 13.69
CA LYS A 83 4.94 -2.63 14.11
C LYS A 83 4.34 -1.39 13.47
N PHE A 84 3.24 -1.57 12.76
CA PHE A 84 2.48 -0.47 12.19
C PHE A 84 1.74 0.33 13.27
N ASP A 85 1.80 1.67 13.20
CA ASP A 85 0.99 2.59 14.00
C ASP A 85 0.26 3.59 13.08
N PRO A 86 -1.08 3.52 12.96
CA PRO A 86 -1.86 4.39 12.09
C PRO A 86 -1.87 5.87 12.50
N LYS A 87 -1.36 6.23 13.69
CA LYS A 87 -1.28 7.63 14.13
C LYS A 87 -0.14 8.41 13.49
N ASN A 88 0.82 7.71 12.89
CA ASN A 88 2.02 8.30 12.26
C ASN A 88 1.86 8.44 10.73
N THR A 89 0.63 8.46 10.22
CA THR A 89 0.26 8.42 8.78
C THR A 89 -0.62 9.58 8.37
#